data_AF-A0A090MU72-F1
#
_entry.id   AF-A0A090MU72-F1
#
_cell.length_a   1.000
_cell.length_b   1.000
_cell.length_c   1.000
_cell.angle_alpha   90.00
_cell.angle_beta   90.00
_cell.angle_gamma   90.00
#
_symmetry.space_group_name_H-M   'P 1'
#
loop_
_entity.id
_entity.type
_entity.pdbx_description
1 polymer ?
#
loop_
_entity_poly.entity_id
_entity_poly.type
_entity_poly.pdbx_seq_one_letter_code
_entity_poly.pdbx_strand_id
1 'polypeptide(L)'
;MHEESLLTVAPAPIRDLPELYATALHQAELAARRYGALAANLGKNLEALRPVFETLAARENIRINAIKKDCIEACGAPPDMDRLPATLMDIVPAQELTDISRSNLSTPYTAWALAVRHRQRAFIYWTYVAALTKHPAASLAAESLARDALVDANLLRRERRLAWQNEHKVGVENDLGEKSVSTALLESLLRRDVLTWSQTLPPETGRQLLYAGTLGPSHHSAPPSENIEMPTLEIEQIKRRALQRAEQLLNVYLDEADRAKDQRSLEFAQELASRSIARLADLRAAASLPER
;
A
#
# COMPACT_ATOMS: atom_id res chain seq x y z
N MET A 1 -3.43 15.46 -13.46
CA MET A 1 -4.22 14.79 -12.41
C MET A 1 -4.43 15.81 -11.33
N HIS A 2 -5.58 16.47 -11.30
CA HIS A 2 -5.86 17.46 -10.26
C HIS A 2 -6.00 16.72 -8.93
N GLU A 3 -5.18 17.07 -7.94
CA GLU A 3 -5.40 16.65 -6.56
C GLU A 3 -6.65 17.38 -6.07
N GLU A 4 -7.80 16.71 -6.17
CA GLU A 4 -8.98 17.14 -5.43
C GLU A 4 -8.62 17.15 -3.95
N SER A 5 -8.88 18.28 -3.28
CA SER A 5 -8.61 18.43 -1.86
C SER A 5 -9.28 17.31 -1.07
N LEU A 6 -8.49 16.57 -0.30
CA LEU A 6 -8.98 15.44 0.50
C LEU A 6 -10.02 15.87 1.55
N LEU A 7 -9.97 17.14 1.98
CA LEU A 7 -11.00 17.81 2.76
C LEU A 7 -11.58 18.98 1.97
N THR A 8 -12.90 19.06 1.86
CA THR A 8 -13.60 20.18 1.21
C THR A 8 -13.86 21.36 2.15
N VAL A 9 -13.86 21.13 3.48
CA VAL A 9 -14.10 22.14 4.53
C VAL A 9 -13.29 21.74 5.78
N ALA A 10 -12.78 22.69 6.56
CA ALA A 10 -12.15 22.38 7.85
C ALA A 10 -13.20 21.83 8.84
N PRO A 11 -12.86 20.83 9.68
CA PRO A 11 -13.81 20.30 10.66
C PRO A 11 -14.12 21.32 11.75
N ALA A 12 -15.33 21.24 12.31
CA ALA A 12 -15.70 22.04 13.48
C ALA A 12 -14.80 21.67 14.69
N PRO A 13 -14.46 22.63 15.57
CA PRO A 13 -13.66 22.34 16.75
C PRO A 13 -14.40 21.39 17.70
N ILE A 14 -13.72 20.33 18.15
CA ILE A 14 -14.24 19.43 19.18
C ILE A 14 -14.04 20.08 20.57
N ARG A 15 -15.09 20.10 21.38
CA ARG A 15 -15.14 20.83 22.66
C ARG A 15 -14.45 20.09 23.79
N ASP A 16 -14.66 18.78 23.88
CA ASP A 16 -14.16 17.94 24.96
C ASP A 16 -13.82 16.51 24.49
N LEU A 17 -13.25 15.73 25.41
CA LEU A 17 -12.81 14.36 25.14
C LEU A 17 -13.98 13.39 24.86
N PRO A 18 -15.12 13.43 25.58
CA PRO A 18 -16.30 12.64 25.22
C PRO A 18 -16.84 12.89 23.81
N GLU A 19 -16.93 14.16 23.37
CA GLU A 19 -17.36 14.49 22.00
C GLU A 19 -16.38 13.93 20.94
N LEU A 20 -15.08 13.90 21.23
CA LEU A 20 -14.07 13.29 20.37
C LEU A 20 -14.32 11.79 20.18
N TYR A 21 -14.51 11.06 21.28
CA TYR A 21 -14.73 9.61 21.21
C TYR A 21 -16.07 9.25 20.58
N ALA A 22 -17.13 10.04 20.83
CA ALA A 22 -18.41 9.88 20.15
C ALA A 22 -18.24 10.05 18.63
N THR A 23 -17.52 11.09 18.20
CA THR A 23 -17.23 11.36 16.79
C THR A 23 -16.43 10.23 16.15
N ALA A 24 -15.38 9.76 16.82
CA ALA A 24 -14.53 8.68 16.32
C ALA A 24 -15.32 7.37 16.19
N LEU A 25 -16.15 7.05 17.20
CA LEU A 25 -17.01 5.86 17.18
C LEU A 25 -18.00 5.93 16.02
N HIS A 26 -18.70 7.06 15.85
CA HIS A 26 -19.67 7.25 14.78
C HIS A 26 -19.04 7.04 13.40
N GLN A 27 -17.86 7.61 13.16
CA GLN A 27 -17.16 7.48 11.88
C GLN A 27 -16.76 6.02 11.61
N ALA A 28 -16.26 5.30 12.61
CA ALA A 28 -15.90 3.88 12.47
C ALA A 28 -17.13 3.00 12.23
N GLU A 29 -18.22 3.22 12.96
CA GLU A 29 -19.49 2.50 12.77
C GLU A 29 -20.11 2.78 11.39
N LEU A 30 -20.07 4.03 10.92
CA LEU A 30 -20.53 4.38 9.59
C LEU A 30 -19.71 3.69 8.49
N ALA A 31 -18.38 3.67 8.63
CA ALA A 31 -17.49 2.97 7.70
C ALA A 31 -17.74 1.45 7.70
N ALA A 32 -17.82 0.82 8.87
CA ALA A 32 -18.10 -0.61 9.01
C ALA A 32 -19.43 -0.99 8.35
N ARG A 33 -20.50 -0.23 8.61
CA ARG A 33 -21.81 -0.44 8.00
C ARG A 33 -21.77 -0.32 6.49
N ARG A 34 -21.09 0.71 5.96
CA ARG A 34 -21.02 0.93 4.51
C ARG A 34 -20.21 -0.14 3.79
N TYR A 35 -19.05 -0.51 4.32
CA TYR A 35 -18.25 -1.61 3.75
C TYR A 35 -18.99 -2.95 3.86
N GLY A 36 -19.62 -3.24 5.00
CA GLY A 36 -20.41 -4.47 5.18
C GLY A 36 -21.61 -4.54 4.24
N ALA A 37 -22.35 -3.44 4.07
CA ALA A 37 -23.45 -3.37 3.13
C ALA A 37 -22.98 -3.57 1.68
N LEU A 38 -21.80 -3.04 1.33
CA LEU A 38 -21.24 -3.23 0.01
C LEU A 38 -20.85 -4.70 -0.20
N ALA A 39 -20.10 -5.31 0.72
CA ALA A 39 -19.75 -6.73 0.66
C ALA A 39 -20.96 -7.65 0.46
N ALA A 40 -22.06 -7.37 1.16
CA ALA A 40 -23.29 -8.15 1.10
C ALA A 40 -24.07 -7.99 -0.22
N ASN A 41 -23.99 -6.83 -0.87
CA ASN A 41 -24.86 -6.46 -2.01
C ASN A 41 -24.13 -6.34 -3.35
N LEU A 42 -22.89 -6.85 -3.47
CA LEU A 42 -22.16 -6.85 -4.75
C LEU A 42 -22.81 -7.80 -5.76
N GLY A 43 -22.99 -7.31 -7.00
CA GLY A 43 -23.40 -8.13 -8.13
C GLY A 43 -22.32 -9.15 -8.53
N LYS A 44 -22.70 -10.20 -9.26
CA LYS A 44 -21.80 -11.30 -9.67
C LYS A 44 -20.52 -10.82 -10.35
N ASN A 45 -20.60 -9.78 -11.19
CA ASN A 45 -19.44 -9.26 -11.92
C ASN A 45 -18.38 -8.59 -11.02
N LEU A 46 -18.71 -8.29 -9.76
CA LEU A 46 -17.85 -7.62 -8.80
C LEU A 46 -17.53 -8.52 -7.60
N GLU A 47 -17.70 -9.84 -7.73
CA GLU A 47 -17.49 -10.80 -6.64
C GLU A 47 -16.06 -10.74 -6.08
N ALA A 48 -15.07 -10.44 -6.93
CA ALA A 48 -13.68 -10.24 -6.51
C ALA A 48 -13.48 -9.09 -5.49
N LEU A 49 -14.41 -8.14 -5.40
CA LEU A 49 -14.35 -7.03 -4.44
C LEU A 49 -14.89 -7.42 -3.05
N ARG A 50 -15.72 -8.45 -2.95
CA ARG A 50 -16.32 -8.90 -1.69
C ARG A 50 -15.28 -9.11 -0.57
N PRO A 51 -14.20 -9.90 -0.77
CA PRO A 51 -13.22 -10.11 0.30
C PRO A 51 -12.51 -8.82 0.73
N VAL A 52 -12.35 -7.85 -0.19
CA VAL A 52 -11.77 -6.54 0.14
C VAL A 52 -12.67 -5.80 1.12
N PHE A 53 -13.97 -5.67 0.82
CA PHE A 53 -14.90 -4.96 1.68
C PHE A 53 -15.22 -5.68 2.99
N GLU A 54 -15.22 -7.02 3.00
CA GLU A 54 -15.31 -7.80 4.24
C GLU A 54 -14.11 -7.52 5.15
N THR A 55 -12.90 -7.49 4.59
CA THR A 55 -11.69 -7.14 5.34
C THR A 55 -11.76 -5.72 5.88
N LEU A 56 -12.21 -4.76 5.08
CA LEU A 56 -12.37 -3.38 5.52
C LEU A 56 -13.41 -3.24 6.64
N ALA A 57 -14.56 -3.91 6.53
CA ALA A 57 -15.58 -3.93 7.58
C ALA A 57 -15.06 -4.56 8.88
N ALA A 58 -14.34 -5.68 8.78
CA ALA A 58 -13.73 -6.35 9.93
C ALA A 58 -12.71 -5.44 10.65
N ARG A 59 -11.89 -4.70 9.90
CA ARG A 59 -10.93 -3.74 10.47
C ARG A 59 -11.64 -2.59 11.20
N GLU A 60 -12.72 -2.06 10.65
CA GLU A 60 -13.48 -1.02 11.33
C GLU A 60 -14.19 -1.55 12.58
N ASN A 61 -14.65 -2.81 12.61
CA ASN A 61 -15.16 -3.43 13.84
C ASN A 61 -14.09 -3.58 14.93
N ILE A 62 -12.86 -3.93 14.56
CA ILE A 62 -11.73 -3.95 15.51
C ILE A 62 -11.49 -2.54 16.06
N ARG A 63 -11.53 -1.52 15.20
CA ARG A 63 -11.37 -0.12 15.61
C ARG A 63 -12.48 0.35 16.56
N ILE A 64 -13.73 0.00 16.28
CA ILE A 64 -14.88 0.31 17.15
C ILE A 64 -14.62 -0.20 18.58
N ASN A 65 -14.11 -1.43 18.71
CA ASN A 65 -13.80 -2.02 20.01
C ASN A 65 -12.64 -1.28 20.71
N ALA A 66 -11.59 -0.92 19.96
CA ALA A 66 -10.48 -0.15 20.50
C ALA A 66 -10.93 1.24 20.99
N ILE A 67 -11.70 1.98 20.17
CA ILE A 67 -12.25 3.30 20.54
C ILE A 67 -13.11 3.22 21.81
N LYS A 68 -13.98 2.20 21.91
CA LYS A 68 -14.81 2.00 23.10
C LYS A 68 -13.97 1.76 24.35
N LYS A 69 -12.94 0.92 24.24
CA LYS A 69 -12.00 0.63 25.33
C LYS A 69 -11.26 1.90 25.76
N ASP A 70 -10.67 2.62 24.81
CA ASP A 70 -9.89 3.82 25.08
C ASP A 70 -10.76 4.92 25.71
N CYS A 71 -12.01 5.06 25.27
CA CYS A 71 -12.96 5.99 25.87
C CYS A 71 -13.29 5.63 27.32
N ILE A 72 -13.51 4.35 27.64
CA ILE A 72 -13.77 3.92 29.02
C ILE A 72 -12.55 4.22 29.90
N GLU A 73 -11.33 3.93 29.41
CA GLU A 73 -10.09 4.21 30.14
C GLU A 73 -9.89 5.71 30.37
N ALA A 74 -10.20 6.56 29.38
CA ALA A 74 -9.95 7.99 29.45
C ALA A 74 -11.08 8.82 30.10
N CYS A 75 -12.34 8.40 29.93
CA CYS A 75 -13.53 9.14 30.36
C CYS A 75 -14.31 8.45 31.48
N GLY A 76 -14.00 7.19 31.82
CA GLY A 76 -14.73 6.39 32.82
C GLY A 76 -16.10 5.88 32.34
N ALA A 77 -16.47 6.14 31.09
CA ALA A 77 -17.74 5.75 30.49
C ALA A 77 -17.57 5.44 28.99
N PRO A 78 -18.45 4.61 28.40
CA PRO A 78 -18.43 4.37 26.96
C PRO A 78 -18.76 5.65 26.17
N PRO A 79 -18.40 5.73 24.87
CA PRO A 79 -18.75 6.87 24.04
C PRO A 79 -20.27 7.08 23.99
N ASP A 80 -20.70 8.31 24.23
CA ASP A 80 -22.10 8.71 24.22
C ASP A 80 -22.46 9.36 22.88
N MET A 81 -23.39 8.76 22.14
CA MET A 81 -23.77 9.23 20.80
C MET A 81 -24.59 10.53 20.84
N ASP A 82 -25.14 10.91 22.00
CA ASP A 82 -25.83 12.19 22.19
C ASP A 82 -24.83 13.37 22.25
N ARG A 83 -23.52 13.07 22.35
CA ARG A 83 -22.44 14.05 22.35
C ARG A 83 -21.94 14.42 20.95
N LEU A 84 -22.52 13.86 19.88
CA LEU A 84 -22.05 14.15 18.53
C LEU A 84 -22.16 15.64 18.17
N PRO A 85 -21.20 16.19 17.41
CA PRO A 85 -21.30 17.56 16.91
C PRO A 85 -22.44 17.67 15.89
N ALA A 86 -23.02 18.87 15.79
CA ALA A 86 -24.14 19.13 14.87
C ALA A 86 -23.80 18.88 13.39
N THR A 87 -22.53 19.05 13.02
CA THR A 87 -22.03 18.79 11.66
C THR A 87 -20.85 17.85 11.72
N LEU A 88 -20.97 16.72 11.04
CA LEU A 88 -19.91 15.72 10.91
C LEU A 88 -19.42 15.66 9.47
N MET A 89 -18.11 15.62 9.30
CA MET A 89 -17.54 15.32 8.01
C MET A 89 -17.63 13.82 7.72
N ASP A 90 -18.08 13.50 6.52
CA ASP A 90 -18.06 12.14 6.00
C ASP A 90 -16.68 11.78 5.46
N ILE A 91 -15.96 10.94 6.20
CA ILE A 91 -14.62 10.47 5.81
C ILE A 91 -14.69 9.36 4.76
N VAL A 92 -15.83 8.67 4.65
CA VAL A 92 -16.06 7.52 3.76
C VAL A 92 -17.29 7.78 2.87
N PRO A 93 -17.29 8.80 1.98
CA PRO A 93 -18.46 9.25 1.26
C PRO A 93 -19.19 8.11 0.54
N ALA A 94 -20.51 8.07 0.72
CA ALA A 94 -21.35 7.06 0.09
C ALA A 94 -21.26 7.09 -1.45
N GLN A 95 -21.01 8.26 -2.03
CA GLN A 95 -20.86 8.42 -3.48
C GLN A 95 -19.65 7.65 -4.02
N GLU A 96 -18.47 7.79 -3.42
CA GLU A 96 -17.25 7.10 -3.87
C GLU A 96 -17.43 5.57 -3.80
N LEU A 97 -18.14 5.06 -2.78
CA LEU A 97 -18.48 3.64 -2.67
C LEU A 97 -19.50 3.19 -3.73
N THR A 98 -20.46 4.06 -4.05
CA THR A 98 -21.47 3.80 -5.09
C THR A 98 -20.83 3.76 -6.48
N ASP A 99 -19.87 4.62 -6.74
CA ASP A 99 -19.16 4.66 -8.02
C ASP A 99 -18.36 3.37 -8.24
N ILE A 100 -17.69 2.85 -7.19
CA ILE A 100 -17.02 1.55 -7.25
C ILE A 100 -18.02 0.40 -7.43
N SER A 101 -19.16 0.43 -6.73
CA SER A 101 -20.13 -0.67 -6.81
C SER A 101 -20.89 -0.76 -8.13
N ARG A 102 -20.90 0.33 -8.91
CA ARG A 102 -21.57 0.41 -10.22
C ARG A 102 -20.64 0.30 -11.41
N SER A 103 -19.33 0.37 -11.20
CA SER A 103 -18.34 0.30 -12.26
C SER A 103 -17.90 -1.13 -12.51
N ASN A 104 -18.15 -1.64 -13.73
CA ASN A 104 -17.61 -2.94 -14.15
C ASN A 104 -16.08 -2.94 -14.32
N LEU A 105 -15.44 -1.78 -14.26
CA LEU A 105 -13.97 -1.65 -14.29
C LEU A 105 -13.36 -1.66 -12.88
N SER A 106 -14.20 -1.76 -11.83
CA SER A 106 -13.69 -1.79 -10.47
C SER A 106 -13.01 -3.12 -10.17
N THR A 107 -11.74 -3.01 -9.79
CA THR A 107 -10.89 -4.12 -9.40
C THR A 107 -10.54 -4.04 -7.91
N PRO A 108 -10.07 -5.14 -7.28
CA PRO A 108 -9.56 -5.10 -5.92
C PRO A 108 -8.54 -3.99 -5.70
N TYR A 109 -7.66 -3.72 -6.68
CA TYR A 109 -6.74 -2.58 -6.64
C TYR A 109 -7.44 -1.25 -6.44
N THR A 110 -8.51 -0.97 -7.19
CA THR A 110 -9.27 0.29 -7.06
C THR A 110 -10.00 0.40 -5.72
N ALA A 111 -10.52 -0.71 -5.19
CA ALA A 111 -11.17 -0.74 -3.88
C ALA A 111 -10.17 -0.47 -2.74
N TRP A 112 -8.97 -1.07 -2.78
CA TRP A 112 -7.90 -0.77 -1.82
C TRP A 112 -7.40 0.68 -1.96
N ALA A 113 -7.28 1.19 -3.19
CA ALA A 113 -6.91 2.59 -3.42
C ALA A 113 -7.91 3.57 -2.78
N LEU A 114 -9.21 3.28 -2.89
CA LEU A 114 -10.25 4.05 -2.23
C LEU A 114 -10.11 3.99 -0.70
N ALA A 115 -9.89 2.81 -0.14
CA ALA A 115 -9.70 2.65 1.31
C ALA A 115 -8.47 3.43 1.83
N VAL A 116 -7.37 3.48 1.06
CA VAL A 116 -6.21 4.32 1.36
C VAL A 116 -6.60 5.80 1.41
N ARG A 117 -7.38 6.29 0.43
CA ARG A 117 -7.86 7.69 0.41
C ARG A 117 -8.71 8.00 1.65
N HIS A 118 -9.59 7.08 2.06
CA HIS A 118 -10.40 7.25 3.28
C HIS A 118 -9.53 7.38 4.54
N ARG A 119 -8.47 6.58 4.68
CA ARG A 119 -7.55 6.72 5.83
C ARG A 119 -6.69 7.97 5.76
N GLN A 120 -6.30 8.42 4.57
CA GLN A 120 -5.64 9.73 4.41
C GLN A 120 -6.56 10.88 4.82
N ARG A 121 -7.83 10.84 4.42
CA ARG A 121 -8.83 11.81 4.87
C ARG A 121 -9.02 11.77 6.38
N ALA A 122 -9.01 10.58 7.00
CA ALA A 122 -9.03 10.45 8.46
C ALA A 122 -7.81 11.08 9.12
N PHE A 123 -6.60 10.83 8.62
CA PHE A 123 -5.38 11.45 9.12
C PHE A 123 -5.50 12.99 9.12
N ILE A 124 -5.89 13.58 7.99
CA ILE A 124 -6.02 15.03 7.87
C ILE A 124 -7.14 15.52 8.80
N TYR A 125 -8.29 14.85 8.86
CA TYR A 125 -9.37 15.22 9.77
C TYR A 125 -8.90 15.29 11.23
N TRP A 126 -8.21 14.25 11.71
CA TRP A 126 -7.75 14.18 13.10
C TRP A 126 -6.63 15.17 13.42
N THR A 127 -5.75 15.50 12.46
CA THR A 127 -4.74 16.55 12.67
C THR A 127 -5.37 17.94 12.78
N TYR A 128 -6.41 18.24 11.99
CA TYR A 128 -7.17 19.48 12.16
C TYR A 128 -7.89 19.52 13.50
N VAL A 129 -8.52 18.40 13.92
CA VAL A 129 -9.18 18.32 15.24
C VAL A 129 -8.18 18.59 16.36
N ALA A 130 -6.99 17.97 16.30
CA ALA A 130 -5.91 18.20 17.27
C ALA A 130 -5.49 19.68 17.32
N ALA A 131 -5.32 20.31 16.16
CA ALA A 131 -4.90 21.71 16.08
C ALA A 131 -5.97 22.72 16.53
N LEU A 132 -7.26 22.40 16.36
CA LEU A 132 -8.36 23.33 16.61
C LEU A 132 -8.97 23.20 18.02
N THR A 133 -8.81 22.05 18.69
CA THR A 133 -9.38 21.86 20.02
C THR A 133 -8.61 22.67 21.07
N LYS A 134 -9.35 23.22 22.05
CA LYS A 134 -8.75 23.90 23.21
C LYS A 134 -8.50 22.95 24.38
N HIS A 135 -8.95 21.69 24.29
CA HIS A 135 -8.85 20.72 25.37
C HIS A 135 -7.60 19.85 25.20
N PRO A 136 -6.59 19.95 26.08
CA PRO A 136 -5.31 19.26 25.88
C PRO A 136 -5.42 17.74 25.72
N ALA A 137 -6.28 17.09 26.52
CA ALA A 137 -6.49 15.65 26.41
C ALA A 137 -7.18 15.26 25.09
N ALA A 138 -8.04 16.12 24.55
CA ALA A 138 -8.68 15.86 23.25
C ALA A 138 -7.67 16.04 22.11
N SER A 139 -6.76 17.01 22.22
CA SER A 139 -5.65 17.17 21.27
C SER A 139 -4.79 15.91 21.21
N LEU A 140 -4.36 15.40 22.37
CA LEU A 140 -3.54 14.18 22.45
C LEU A 140 -4.27 12.94 21.92
N ALA A 141 -5.55 12.79 22.23
CA ALA A 141 -6.37 11.70 21.70
C ALA A 141 -6.54 11.81 20.17
N ALA A 142 -6.78 13.01 19.64
CA ALA A 142 -6.86 13.26 18.20
C ALA A 142 -5.53 12.94 17.49
N GLU A 143 -4.39 13.34 18.07
CA GLU A 143 -3.07 12.98 17.55
C GLU A 143 -2.84 11.46 17.53
N SER A 144 -3.36 10.73 18.53
CA SER A 144 -3.35 9.26 18.52
C SER A 144 -4.15 8.70 17.35
N LEU A 145 -5.40 9.16 17.16
CA LEU A 145 -6.25 8.76 16.05
C LEU A 145 -5.64 9.09 14.68
N ALA A 146 -4.94 10.22 14.57
CA ALA A 146 -4.19 10.60 13.37
C ALA A 146 -3.04 9.61 13.09
N ARG A 147 -2.28 9.22 14.11
CA ARG A 147 -1.21 8.21 13.98
C ARG A 147 -1.79 6.86 13.56
N ASP A 148 -2.88 6.42 14.16
CA ASP A 148 -3.56 5.17 13.77
C ASP A 148 -4.02 5.21 12.31
N ALA A 149 -4.46 6.37 11.82
CA ALA A 149 -4.81 6.56 10.42
C ALA A 149 -3.62 6.39 9.47
N LEU A 150 -2.43 6.85 9.84
CA LEU A 150 -1.20 6.63 9.06
C LEU A 150 -0.81 5.15 9.05
N VAL A 151 -0.83 4.49 10.21
CA VAL A 151 -0.50 3.05 10.33
C VAL A 151 -1.44 2.23 9.44
N ASP A 152 -2.74 2.50 9.52
CA ASP A 152 -3.71 1.83 8.65
C ASP A 152 -3.49 2.13 7.17
N ALA A 153 -3.22 3.40 6.81
CA ALA A 153 -2.97 3.76 5.42
C ALA A 153 -1.78 2.99 4.84
N ASN A 154 -0.73 2.74 5.62
CA ASN A 154 0.42 1.94 5.18
C ASN A 154 0.01 0.47 4.93
N LEU A 155 -0.72 -0.14 5.86
CA LEU A 155 -1.25 -1.49 5.68
C LEU A 155 -2.12 -1.60 4.43
N LEU A 156 -3.00 -0.62 4.18
CA LEU A 156 -3.86 -0.60 3.00
C LEU A 156 -3.07 -0.33 1.69
N ARG A 157 -2.00 0.46 1.73
CA ARG A 157 -1.09 0.63 0.58
C ARG A 157 -0.42 -0.68 0.21
N ARG A 158 -0.03 -1.48 1.21
CA ARG A 158 0.49 -2.83 0.98
C ARG A 158 -0.54 -3.74 0.30
N GLU A 159 -1.76 -3.80 0.82
CA GLU A 159 -2.83 -4.60 0.19
C GLU A 159 -3.13 -4.13 -1.24
N ARG A 160 -3.08 -2.82 -1.50
CA ARG A 160 -3.18 -2.27 -2.85
C ARG A 160 -2.05 -2.76 -3.77
N ARG A 161 -0.80 -2.81 -3.30
CA ARG A 161 0.34 -3.33 -4.09
C ARG A 161 0.14 -4.81 -4.43
N LEU A 162 -0.30 -5.61 -3.45
CA LEU A 162 -0.59 -7.04 -3.65
C LEU A 162 -1.74 -7.25 -4.65
N ALA A 163 -2.80 -6.46 -4.56
CA ALA A 163 -3.90 -6.51 -5.52
C ALA A 163 -3.44 -6.18 -6.95
N TRP A 164 -2.61 -5.14 -7.12
CA TRP A 164 -2.01 -4.81 -8.42
C TRP A 164 -1.21 -6.00 -8.97
N GLN A 165 -0.38 -6.63 -8.14
CA GLN A 165 0.41 -7.79 -8.55
C GLN A 165 -0.47 -8.95 -8.97
N ASN A 166 -1.51 -9.28 -8.21
CA ASN A 166 -2.41 -10.38 -8.56
C ASN A 166 -3.12 -10.12 -9.89
N GLU A 167 -3.57 -8.88 -10.14
CA GLU A 167 -4.16 -8.50 -11.42
C GLU A 167 -3.18 -8.65 -12.60
N HIS A 168 -1.88 -8.44 -12.38
CA HIS A 168 -0.84 -8.52 -13.42
C HIS A 168 -0.16 -9.91 -13.51
N LYS A 169 -0.25 -10.71 -12.45
CA LYS A 169 0.20 -12.11 -12.37
C LYS A 169 -0.75 -13.05 -13.09
N VAL A 170 -2.05 -12.78 -13.10
CA VAL A 170 -3.03 -13.58 -13.86
C VAL A 170 -2.74 -13.59 -15.37
N GLY A 171 -1.91 -12.66 -15.89
CA GLY A 171 -1.37 -12.70 -17.24
C GLY A 171 -0.11 -13.56 -17.44
N VAL A 172 0.53 -14.04 -16.37
CA VAL A 172 1.87 -14.67 -16.37
C VAL A 172 1.95 -15.98 -15.57
N GLU A 173 1.04 -16.26 -14.64
CA GLU A 173 1.05 -17.43 -13.76
C GLU A 173 0.47 -18.67 -14.43
N ASN A 174 1.31 -19.30 -15.27
CA ASN A 174 1.30 -20.74 -15.49
C ASN A 174 2.54 -21.43 -14.92
N ASP A 175 3.36 -20.78 -14.07
CA ASP A 175 4.51 -21.47 -13.48
C ASP A 175 5.03 -20.87 -12.16
N LEU A 176 5.11 -21.75 -11.15
CA LEU A 176 5.93 -21.70 -9.92
C LEU A 176 5.35 -21.00 -8.67
N GLY A 177 4.94 -21.86 -7.72
CA GLY A 177 4.37 -21.54 -6.42
C GLY A 177 5.32 -20.97 -5.36
N GLU A 178 4.70 -20.25 -4.43
CA GLU A 178 5.29 -19.52 -3.31
C GLU A 178 5.91 -20.45 -2.25
N LYS A 179 7.24 -20.42 -2.15
CA LYS A 179 7.95 -20.61 -0.89
C LYS A 179 8.54 -19.27 -0.50
N SER A 180 8.48 -18.90 0.78
CA SER A 180 9.09 -17.68 1.33
C SER A 180 10.61 -17.70 1.11
N VAL A 181 11.06 -17.15 -0.02
CA VAL A 181 12.47 -17.02 -0.38
C VAL A 181 13.08 -15.91 0.49
N SER A 182 14.20 -16.19 1.17
CA SER A 182 14.98 -15.18 1.91
C SER A 182 15.36 -14.01 1.00
N THR A 183 15.31 -12.76 1.50
CA THR A 183 15.68 -11.55 0.75
C THR A 183 17.05 -11.66 0.09
N ALA A 184 18.04 -12.23 0.78
CA ALA A 184 19.38 -12.46 0.24
C ALA A 184 19.40 -13.46 -0.91
N LEU A 185 18.53 -14.46 -0.88
CA LEU A 185 18.37 -15.42 -1.96
C LEU A 185 17.66 -14.77 -3.16
N LEU A 186 16.64 -13.94 -2.95
CA LEU A 186 16.02 -13.14 -4.03
C LEU A 186 17.04 -12.21 -4.71
N GLU A 187 17.88 -11.50 -3.94
CA GLU A 187 18.95 -10.67 -4.47
C GLU A 187 19.95 -11.48 -5.31
N SER A 188 20.36 -12.64 -4.82
CA SER A 188 21.28 -13.53 -5.52
C SER A 188 20.68 -14.08 -6.82
N LEU A 189 19.40 -14.46 -6.80
CA LEU A 189 18.69 -14.95 -7.98
C LEU A 189 18.47 -13.85 -9.01
N LEU A 190 18.11 -12.63 -8.59
CA LEU A 190 17.99 -11.48 -9.47
C LEU A 190 19.32 -11.16 -10.14
N ARG A 191 20.41 -11.12 -9.37
CA ARG A 191 21.76 -10.87 -9.92
C ARG A 191 22.14 -11.92 -10.96
N ARG A 192 21.80 -13.20 -10.72
CA ARG A 192 22.05 -14.27 -11.68
C ARG A 192 21.25 -14.05 -12.97
N ASP A 193 19.96 -13.76 -12.89
CA ASP A 193 19.15 -13.52 -14.09
C ASP A 193 19.64 -12.30 -14.88
N VAL A 194 20.02 -11.22 -14.19
CA VAL A 194 20.57 -10.01 -14.83
C VAL A 194 21.91 -10.30 -15.52
N LEU A 195 22.77 -11.13 -14.92
CA LEU A 195 24.01 -11.57 -15.54
C LEU A 195 23.74 -12.40 -16.80
N THR A 196 22.80 -13.34 -16.74
CA THR A 196 22.45 -14.15 -17.92
C THR A 196 21.80 -13.29 -19.01
N TRP A 197 20.92 -12.36 -18.63
CA TRP A 197 20.30 -11.43 -19.59
C TRP A 197 21.34 -10.50 -20.23
N SER A 198 22.32 -9.99 -19.49
CA SER A 198 23.33 -9.09 -20.07
C SER A 198 24.22 -9.76 -21.11
N GLN A 199 24.45 -11.07 -20.98
CA GLN A 199 25.20 -11.87 -21.95
C GLN A 199 24.47 -12.03 -23.29
N THR A 200 23.15 -11.86 -23.30
CA THR A 200 22.33 -11.92 -24.54
C THR A 200 22.27 -10.59 -25.28
N LEU A 201 22.84 -9.52 -24.71
CA LEU A 201 22.78 -8.17 -25.24
C LEU A 201 24.15 -7.73 -25.80
N PRO A 202 24.17 -6.73 -26.70
CA PRO A 202 25.41 -6.07 -27.10
C PRO A 202 26.20 -5.57 -25.88
N PRO A 203 27.55 -5.58 -25.92
CA PRO A 203 28.38 -5.38 -24.73
C PRO A 203 28.12 -4.06 -24.00
N GLU A 204 27.79 -2.99 -24.71
CA GLU A 204 27.45 -1.69 -24.09
C GLU A 204 26.10 -1.73 -23.36
N THR A 205 25.08 -2.34 -23.96
CA THR A 205 23.75 -2.51 -23.36
C THR A 205 23.80 -3.52 -22.21
N GLY A 206 24.57 -4.60 -22.36
CA GLY A 206 24.81 -5.58 -21.29
C GLY A 206 25.49 -4.96 -20.08
N ARG A 207 26.48 -4.08 -20.27
CA ARG A 207 27.11 -3.32 -19.18
C ARG A 207 26.11 -2.42 -18.46
N GLN A 208 25.28 -1.68 -19.21
CA GLN A 208 24.24 -0.83 -18.62
C GLN A 208 23.25 -1.66 -17.78
N LEU A 209 22.84 -2.83 -18.27
CA LEU A 209 21.97 -3.75 -17.53
C LEU A 209 22.64 -4.28 -16.24
N LEU A 210 23.94 -4.59 -16.29
CA LEU A 210 24.70 -5.01 -15.11
C LEU A 210 24.78 -3.92 -14.03
N TYR A 211 24.92 -2.65 -14.44
CA TYR A 211 24.85 -1.52 -13.51
C TYR A 211 23.46 -1.33 -12.91
N ALA A 212 22.42 -1.51 -13.71
CA ALA A 212 21.04 -1.47 -13.24
C ALA A 212 20.73 -2.59 -12.23
N GLY A 213 21.31 -3.78 -12.41
CA GLY A 213 21.04 -4.95 -11.58
C GLY A 213 21.62 -4.93 -10.15
N THR A 214 22.53 -3.99 -9.83
CA THR A 214 23.24 -3.98 -8.54
C THR A 214 22.78 -2.86 -7.61
N LEU A 215 22.60 -3.17 -6.32
CA LEU A 215 22.28 -2.20 -5.26
C LEU A 215 23.51 -1.45 -4.71
N GLY A 216 24.70 -1.59 -5.33
CA GLY A 216 25.96 -1.00 -4.87
C GLY A 216 27.02 -0.92 -5.98
N PRO A 217 28.19 -0.29 -5.72
CA PRO A 217 29.24 -0.13 -6.72
C PRO A 217 29.77 -1.51 -7.13
N SER A 218 29.63 -1.84 -8.41
CA SER A 218 30.13 -3.09 -8.98
C SER A 218 31.65 -3.06 -9.08
N HIS A 219 32.36 -3.59 -8.08
CA HIS A 219 33.69 -4.16 -8.30
C HIS A 219 33.51 -5.64 -8.60
N HIS A 220 33.46 -6.00 -9.89
CA HIS A 220 34.04 -7.24 -10.44
C HIS A 220 33.90 -7.19 -11.97
N SER A 221 35.01 -6.86 -12.62
CA SER A 221 35.23 -7.09 -14.05
C SER A 221 35.52 -8.58 -14.23
N ALA A 222 34.51 -9.38 -14.57
CA ALA A 222 34.73 -10.71 -15.10
C ALA A 222 34.93 -10.60 -16.63
N PRO A 223 35.88 -11.35 -17.23
CA PRO A 223 36.10 -11.32 -18.67
C PRO A 223 34.86 -11.84 -19.41
N PRO A 224 34.60 -11.37 -20.65
CA PRO A 224 33.47 -11.83 -21.43
C PRO A 224 33.65 -13.33 -21.71
N SER A 225 32.73 -14.15 -21.20
CA SER A 225 32.60 -15.55 -21.62
C SER A 225 31.71 -15.60 -22.85
N GLU A 226 32.02 -16.57 -23.72
CA GLU A 226 31.46 -16.76 -25.07
C GLU A 226 29.94 -16.55 -25.15
N ASN A 227 29.49 -15.92 -26.24
CA ASN A 227 28.07 -15.76 -26.57
C ASN A 227 27.41 -17.15 -26.61
N ILE A 228 26.65 -17.50 -25.57
CA ILE A 228 25.81 -18.69 -25.60
C ILE A 228 24.56 -18.30 -26.40
N GLU A 229 24.40 -18.89 -27.59
CA GLU A 229 23.13 -18.81 -28.33
C GLU A 229 22.03 -19.46 -27.51
N MET A 230 21.20 -18.62 -26.88
CA MET A 230 20.04 -19.01 -26.10
C MET A 230 18.77 -18.86 -26.95
N PRO A 231 17.81 -19.79 -26.90
CA PRO A 231 16.52 -19.65 -27.57
C PRO A 231 15.75 -18.41 -27.08
N THR A 232 15.11 -17.66 -27.99
CA THR A 232 14.33 -16.43 -27.69
C THR A 232 13.28 -16.64 -26.58
N LEU A 233 12.64 -17.81 -26.54
CA LEU A 233 11.66 -18.15 -25.49
C LEU A 233 12.27 -18.24 -24.09
N GLU A 234 13.53 -18.66 -23.96
CA GLU A 234 14.23 -18.70 -22.68
C GLU A 234 14.66 -17.30 -22.22
N ILE A 235 15.03 -16.43 -23.17
CA ILE A 235 15.37 -15.02 -22.91
C ILE A 235 14.16 -14.27 -22.34
N GLU A 236 12.99 -14.41 -22.95
CA GLU A 236 11.74 -13.80 -22.46
C GLU A 236 11.32 -14.32 -21.09
N GLN A 237 11.64 -15.57 -20.76
CA GLN A 237 11.44 -16.09 -19.41
C GLN A 237 12.44 -15.50 -18.41
N ILE A 238 13.72 -15.32 -18.79
CA ILE A 238 14.74 -14.67 -17.95
C ILE A 238 14.33 -13.23 -17.64
N LYS A 239 13.92 -12.44 -18.65
CA LYS A 239 13.44 -11.07 -18.48
C LYS A 239 12.28 -11.00 -17.48
N ARG A 240 11.25 -11.84 -17.67
CA ARG A 240 10.10 -11.91 -16.76
C ARG A 240 10.48 -12.28 -15.34
N ARG A 241 11.34 -13.28 -15.14
CA ARG A 241 11.82 -13.68 -13.80
C ARG A 241 12.62 -12.57 -13.12
N ALA A 242 13.49 -11.87 -13.86
CA ALA A 242 14.26 -10.75 -13.34
C ALA A 242 13.34 -9.60 -12.88
N LEU A 243 12.37 -9.21 -13.71
CA LEU A 243 11.38 -8.19 -13.35
C LEU A 243 10.56 -8.61 -12.13
N GLN A 244 10.06 -9.85 -12.10
CA GLN A 244 9.28 -10.37 -10.98
C GLN A 244 10.08 -10.35 -9.67
N ARG A 245 11.35 -10.78 -9.70
CA ARG A 245 12.23 -10.77 -8.52
C ARG A 245 12.57 -9.36 -8.05
N ALA A 246 12.79 -8.43 -8.99
CA ALA A 246 13.00 -7.02 -8.67
C ALA A 246 11.76 -6.39 -8.00
N GLU A 247 10.55 -6.72 -8.46
CA GLU A 247 9.29 -6.31 -7.84
C GLU A 247 9.10 -6.92 -6.45
N GLN A 248 9.41 -8.21 -6.29
CA GLN A 248 9.37 -8.87 -4.98
C GLN A 248 10.32 -8.21 -3.98
N LEU A 249 11.56 -7.91 -4.39
CA LEU A 249 12.55 -7.23 -3.56
C LEU A 249 12.12 -5.82 -3.18
N LEU A 250 11.58 -5.05 -4.13
CA LEU A 250 11.03 -3.73 -3.85
C LEU A 250 9.95 -3.80 -2.76
N ASN A 251 9.02 -4.76 -2.85
CA ASN A 251 7.99 -4.93 -1.84
C ASN A 251 8.56 -5.33 -0.48
N VAL A 252 9.56 -6.21 -0.44
CA VAL A 252 10.22 -6.58 0.82
C VAL A 252 10.83 -5.35 1.50
N TYR A 253 11.54 -4.50 0.76
CA TYR A 253 12.14 -3.29 1.33
C TYR A 253 11.12 -2.23 1.74
N LEU A 254 10.01 -2.07 0.99
CA LEU A 254 8.91 -1.20 1.41
C LEU A 254 8.23 -1.73 2.68
N ASP A 255 8.01 -3.04 2.78
CA ASP A 255 7.42 -3.66 3.96
C ASP A 255 8.36 -3.62 5.18
N GLU A 256 9.68 -3.70 4.98
CA GLU A 256 10.70 -3.49 6.02
C GLU A 256 10.70 -2.04 6.52
N ALA A 257 10.60 -1.06 5.61
CA ALA A 257 10.47 0.36 5.97
C ALA A 257 9.20 0.62 6.79
N ASP A 258 8.07 0.02 6.39
CA ASP A 258 6.79 0.14 7.09
C ASP A 258 6.82 -0.48 8.51
N ARG A 259 7.69 -1.47 8.76
CA ARG A 259 7.81 -2.18 10.05
C ARG A 259 8.95 -1.66 10.93
N ALA A 260 9.76 -0.73 10.43
CA ALA A 260 10.89 -0.19 11.17
C ALA A 260 10.44 0.48 12.47
N LYS A 261 11.09 0.13 13.58
CA LYS A 261 10.77 0.65 14.92
C LYS A 261 11.66 1.80 15.35
N ASP A 262 12.74 2.03 14.61
CA ASP A 262 13.72 3.08 14.87
C ASP A 262 14.10 3.78 13.57
N GLN A 263 14.55 5.02 13.70
CA GLN A 263 14.86 5.91 12.58
C GLN A 263 15.94 5.35 11.65
N ARG A 264 16.95 4.68 12.21
CA ARG A 264 18.09 4.16 11.42
C ARG A 264 17.64 3.00 10.54
N SER A 265 16.85 2.08 11.08
CA SER A 265 16.28 0.98 10.31
C SER A 265 15.32 1.48 9.22
N LEU A 266 14.53 2.53 9.51
CA LEU A 266 13.64 3.16 8.54
C LEU A 266 14.43 3.77 7.37
N GLU A 267 15.43 4.60 7.66
CA GLU A 267 16.27 5.24 6.65
C GLU A 267 16.97 4.21 5.77
N PHE A 268 17.50 3.15 6.38
CA PHE A 268 18.17 2.07 5.63
C PHE A 268 17.20 1.32 4.70
N ALA A 269 16.01 0.96 5.19
CA ALA A 269 15.01 0.30 4.36
C ALA A 269 14.49 1.21 3.24
N GLN A 270 14.33 2.52 3.51
CA GLN A 270 13.97 3.52 2.51
C GLN A 270 15.06 3.70 1.44
N GLU A 271 16.34 3.66 1.82
CA GLU A 271 17.46 3.68 0.88
C GLU A 271 17.43 2.45 -0.04
N LEU A 272 17.24 1.25 0.52
CA LEU A 272 17.12 0.01 -0.25
C LEU A 272 15.89 0.01 -1.17
N ALA A 273 14.75 0.51 -0.69
CA ALA A 273 13.54 0.67 -1.50
C ALA A 273 13.79 1.66 -2.65
N SER A 274 14.40 2.81 -2.38
CA SER A 274 14.72 3.83 -3.40
C SER A 274 15.63 3.29 -4.49
N ARG A 275 16.69 2.58 -4.11
CA ARG A 275 17.58 1.91 -5.08
C ARG A 275 16.86 0.80 -5.85
N SER A 276 15.96 0.07 -5.20
CA SER A 276 15.16 -0.97 -5.86
C SER A 276 14.15 -0.40 -6.86
N ILE A 277 13.59 0.79 -6.59
CA ILE A 277 12.74 1.52 -7.56
C ILE A 277 13.55 1.89 -8.80
N ALA A 278 14.75 2.47 -8.62
CA ALA A 278 15.63 2.82 -9.73
C ALA A 278 16.00 1.59 -10.56
N ARG A 279 16.45 0.52 -9.90
CA ARG A 279 16.75 -0.78 -10.54
C ARG A 279 15.56 -1.32 -11.33
N LEU A 280 14.36 -1.33 -10.75
CA LEU A 280 13.17 -1.83 -11.44
C LEU A 280 12.81 -0.97 -12.65
N ALA A 281 12.97 0.36 -12.56
CA ALA A 281 12.77 1.27 -13.69
C ALA A 281 13.76 0.98 -14.82
N ASP A 282 15.05 0.80 -14.50
CA ASP A 282 16.09 0.48 -15.48
C ASP A 282 15.88 -0.89 -16.13
N LEU A 283 15.50 -1.91 -15.36
CA LEU A 283 15.17 -3.24 -15.90
C LEU A 283 13.96 -3.18 -16.84
N ARG A 284 12.93 -2.38 -16.52
CA ARG A 284 11.78 -2.17 -17.40
C ARG A 284 12.17 -1.44 -18.68
N ALA A 285 13.02 -0.42 -18.58
CA ALA A 285 13.55 0.28 -19.74
C ALA A 285 14.33 -0.68 -20.66
N ALA A 286 15.19 -1.53 -20.10
CA ALA A 286 15.93 -2.53 -20.85
C ALA A 286 15.02 -3.59 -21.49
N ALA A 287 13.95 -4.01 -20.81
CA ALA A 287 12.96 -4.95 -21.37
C ALA A 287 12.17 -4.36 -22.55
N SER A 288 12.04 -3.03 -22.62
CA SER A 288 11.32 -2.33 -23.69
C SER A 288 12.16 -2.05 -24.94
N LEU A 289 13.47 -2.33 -24.91
CA LEU A 289 14.33 -2.17 -26.09
C LEU A 289 14.02 -3.26 -27.13
N PRO A 290 13.84 -2.90 -28.41
CA PRO A 290 13.59 -3.88 -29.46
C PRO A 290 14.77 -4.83 -29.63
N GLU A 291 14.51 -6.14 -29.68
CA GLU A 291 15.48 -7.15 -30.09
C GLU A 291 15.90 -6.85 -31.55
N ARG A 292 17.19 -6.71 -31.80
CA ARG A 292 17.75 -6.55 -33.16
C ARG A 292 18.42 -7.83 -33.60
#